data_AF-A0AB32VTA2-F1
#
_entry.id   AF-A0AB32VTA2-F1
#
_cell.length_a   1.000
_cell.length_b   1.000
_cell.length_c   1.000
_cell.angle_alpha   90.00
_cell.angle_beta   90.00
_cell.angle_gamma   90.00
#
_symmetry.space_group_name_H-M   'P 1'
#
loop_
_entity.id
_entity.type
_entity.pdbx_description
1 polymer ?
#
loop_
_entity_poly.entity_id
_entity_poly.type
_entity_poly.pdbx_seq_one_letter_code
_entity_poly.pdbx_strand_id
1 'polypeptide(L)'
;MHYFQAPNRILNTIFFIILFFLSHAIYTSTYYLPLYNLYIEVLRRQKPEKMLPYQTLEEAALVLGRNLTLAEKLWYNYSADKSDFLLYGHNIFFLCLVFSLAPLPYAFIELSKFEYMAKFKVQTKINISFSGMFKCYKAVMKKFIVVVGPLQIISFPTVKWVGIHTSLPLPSFWEISSQLVVYFLIEDYTNYWLHRLLHRKWGYEKIHYMHHEYSAPFGFAAPYAHWAEILILGIPTFLGPLMIPCHIITLCLWTILRHVEAIQTHSGYEFPWSPTRFIPFYVGAEYHDYHHYVGGQSQGNFASVFTYCDRIYGTDRGYRHHKQALNKLKGM
;
A
#
# COMPACT_ATOMS: atom_id res chain seq x y z
N MET A 1 36.75 -12.16 -2.66
CA MET A 1 35.98 -12.69 -1.51
C MET A 1 35.54 -11.51 -0.63
N HIS A 2 34.62 -10.66 -1.09
CA HIS A 2 34.11 -9.50 -0.33
C HIS A 2 32.70 -9.14 -0.83
N TYR A 3 31.71 -9.97 -0.49
CA TYR A 3 30.28 -9.67 -0.72
C TYR A 3 29.44 -10.25 0.43
N PHE A 4 29.80 -9.97 1.68
CA PHE A 4 28.97 -10.31 2.84
C PHE A 4 29.26 -9.35 4.01
N GLN A 5 28.81 -8.10 3.90
CA GLN A 5 28.68 -7.17 5.04
C GLN A 5 27.37 -6.33 4.98
N ALA A 6 26.34 -6.83 4.29
CA ALA A 6 25.06 -6.14 4.10
C ALA A 6 24.02 -6.21 5.24
N PRO A 7 23.98 -7.20 6.17
CA PRO A 7 22.78 -7.39 7.00
C PRO A 7 22.56 -6.27 8.04
N ASN A 8 23.64 -5.60 8.49
CA ASN A 8 23.53 -4.53 9.48
C ASN A 8 23.05 -3.19 8.91
N ARG A 9 23.22 -2.92 7.61
CA ARG A 9 22.78 -1.64 7.02
C ARG A 9 21.26 -1.57 6.85
N ILE A 10 20.62 -2.66 6.42
CA ILE A 10 19.17 -2.68 6.19
C ILE A 10 18.40 -2.61 7.50
N LEU A 11 18.81 -3.37 8.51
CA LEU A 11 18.24 -3.31 9.86
C LEU A 11 18.43 -1.94 10.50
N ASN A 12 19.61 -1.34 10.36
CA ASN A 12 19.84 0.01 10.86
C ASN A 12 18.98 1.03 10.10
N THR A 13 18.82 0.94 8.78
CA THR A 13 17.97 1.87 8.02
C THR A 13 16.49 1.71 8.35
N ILE A 14 15.97 0.49 8.50
CA ILE A 14 14.59 0.26 8.95
C ILE A 14 14.40 0.82 10.36
N PHE A 15 15.36 0.60 11.26
CA PHE A 15 15.37 1.17 12.60
C PHE A 15 15.44 2.72 12.55
N PHE A 16 16.23 3.32 11.66
CA PHE A 16 16.33 4.76 11.45
C PHE A 16 15.06 5.37 10.87
N ILE A 17 14.40 4.70 9.92
CA ILE A 17 13.15 5.15 9.33
C ILE A 17 12.03 5.09 10.38
N ILE A 18 11.95 3.99 11.13
CA ILE A 18 11.00 3.83 12.23
C ILE A 18 11.26 4.87 13.33
N LEU A 19 12.52 5.10 13.75
CA LEU A 19 12.85 6.14 14.72
C LEU A 19 12.54 7.54 14.19
N PHE A 20 12.82 7.81 12.93
CA PHE A 20 12.55 9.11 12.30
C PHE A 20 11.05 9.43 12.26
N PHE A 21 10.21 8.41 12.01
CA PHE A 21 8.75 8.55 12.07
C PHE A 21 8.20 8.60 13.50
N LEU A 22 8.78 7.84 14.44
CA LEU A 22 8.39 7.88 15.85
C LEU A 22 8.86 9.16 16.57
N SER A 23 10.00 9.72 16.18
CA SER A 23 10.56 10.94 16.80
C SER A 23 9.82 12.21 16.37
N HIS A 24 9.18 12.23 15.20
CA HIS A 24 8.30 13.33 14.81
C HIS A 24 6.96 13.34 15.56
N ALA A 25 6.57 12.20 16.16
CA ALA A 25 5.39 12.12 17.02
C ALA A 25 5.68 12.54 18.48
N ILE A 26 6.95 12.68 18.87
CA ILE A 26 7.38 13.03 20.23
C ILE A 26 8.29 14.26 20.18
N TYR A 27 7.72 15.42 20.50
CA TYR A 27 8.40 16.72 20.52
C TYR A 27 9.47 16.75 21.63
N THR A 28 10.71 16.30 21.37
CA THR A 28 11.85 16.52 22.26
C THR A 28 13.11 16.88 21.46
N SER A 29 13.66 18.06 21.74
CA SER A 29 14.63 18.80 20.93
C SER A 29 16.09 18.30 20.97
N THR A 30 16.40 17.31 21.80
CA THR A 30 17.80 16.95 22.10
C THR A 30 18.45 15.98 21.12
N TYR A 31 17.67 15.19 20.36
CA TYR A 31 18.19 14.25 19.34
C TYR A 31 17.95 14.71 17.90
N TYR A 32 17.26 15.84 17.72
CA TYR A 32 16.91 16.37 16.40
C TYR A 32 18.11 16.94 15.65
N LEU A 33 19.00 17.65 16.35
CA LEU A 33 20.10 18.35 15.71
C LEU A 33 21.13 17.39 15.06
N PRO A 34 21.54 16.27 15.69
CA PRO A 34 22.44 15.30 15.06
C PRO A 34 21.79 14.56 13.88
N LEU A 35 20.51 14.17 14.00
CA LEU A 35 19.78 13.45 12.95
C LEU A 35 19.49 14.36 11.74
N TYR A 36 19.08 15.60 11.99
CA TYR A 36 18.92 16.64 10.98
C TYR A 36 20.26 16.93 10.28
N ASN A 37 21.36 17.08 11.03
CA ASN A 37 22.67 17.34 10.44
C ASN A 37 23.19 16.15 9.62
N LEU A 38 22.94 14.91 10.05
CA LEU A 38 23.27 13.71 9.27
C LEU A 38 22.44 13.62 7.99
N TYR A 39 21.14 13.92 8.05
CA TYR A 39 20.25 14.00 6.90
C TYR A 39 20.70 15.10 5.92
N ILE A 40 21.04 16.29 6.42
CA ILE A 40 21.58 17.39 5.63
C ILE A 40 22.93 17.02 5.01
N GLU A 41 23.78 16.28 5.71
CA GLU A 41 25.07 15.82 5.18
C GLU A 41 24.90 14.72 4.11
N VAL A 42 23.93 13.81 4.28
CA VAL A 42 23.53 12.85 3.23
C VAL A 42 23.00 13.57 1.99
N LEU A 43 22.15 14.59 2.19
CA LEU A 43 21.64 15.45 1.11
C LEU A 43 22.77 16.23 0.42
N ARG A 44 23.75 16.74 1.18
CA ARG A 44 24.88 17.52 0.66
C ARG A 44 25.87 16.66 -0.14
N ARG A 45 25.99 15.37 0.19
CA ARG A 45 26.83 14.39 -0.53
C ARG A 45 26.18 13.83 -1.78
N GLN A 46 24.85 13.91 -1.91
CA GLN A 46 24.18 13.68 -3.19
C GLN A 46 24.40 14.92 -4.06
N LYS A 47 25.37 14.85 -5.00
CA LYS A 47 25.38 15.80 -6.12
C LYS A 47 23.99 15.79 -6.75
N PRO A 48 23.45 16.93 -7.23
CA PRO A 48 22.21 16.97 -7.98
C PRO A 48 22.44 16.35 -9.37
N GLU A 49 22.74 15.06 -9.41
CA GLU A 49 22.66 14.26 -10.62
C GLU A 49 21.17 14.03 -10.85
N LYS A 50 20.65 14.68 -11.89
CA LYS A 50 19.36 14.31 -12.49
C LYS A 50 19.41 12.80 -12.73
N MET A 51 18.36 12.07 -12.33
CA MET A 51 18.30 10.62 -12.60
C MET A 51 18.22 10.29 -14.09
N LEU A 52 17.98 11.27 -14.96
CA LEU A 52 18.28 11.14 -16.38
C LEU A 52 19.70 11.67 -16.65
N PRO A 53 20.67 10.79 -16.98
CA PRO A 53 22.05 11.20 -17.21
C PRO A 53 22.28 11.80 -18.61
N TYR A 54 21.26 11.81 -19.49
CA TYR A 54 21.36 12.21 -20.90
C TYR A 54 20.64 13.54 -21.16
N GLN A 55 21.18 14.35 -22.07
CA GLN A 55 20.61 15.63 -22.51
C GLN A 55 19.76 15.54 -23.78
N THR A 56 19.94 14.50 -24.60
CA THR A 56 19.14 14.28 -25.81
C THR A 56 18.71 12.82 -26.00
N LEU A 57 17.72 12.60 -26.88
CA LEU A 57 17.28 11.26 -27.28
C LEU A 57 18.39 10.51 -28.03
N GLU A 58 19.19 11.22 -28.82
CA GLU A 58 20.33 10.68 -29.56
C GLU A 58 21.43 10.19 -28.62
N GLU A 59 21.75 10.99 -27.59
CA GLU A 59 22.70 10.60 -26.55
C GLU A 59 22.21 9.37 -25.78
N ALA A 60 20.93 9.36 -25.40
CA ALA A 60 20.33 8.20 -24.76
C ALA A 60 20.39 6.94 -25.65
N ALA A 61 20.14 7.07 -26.96
CA ALA A 61 20.22 5.95 -27.90
C ALA A 61 21.65 5.41 -28.03
N LEU A 62 22.62 6.34 -28.08
CA LEU A 62 24.04 6.01 -28.18
C LEU A 62 24.53 5.27 -26.93
N VAL A 63 24.16 5.74 -25.73
CA VAL A 63 24.55 5.08 -24.48
C VAL A 63 23.85 3.74 -24.29
N LEU A 64 22.59 3.61 -24.71
CA LEU A 64 21.87 2.33 -24.67
C LEU A 64 22.37 1.33 -25.75
N GLY A 65 23.15 1.79 -26.74
CA GLY A 65 23.59 0.96 -27.86
C GLY A 65 22.44 0.49 -28.77
N ARG A 66 21.27 1.12 -28.68
CA ARG A 66 20.07 0.80 -29.47
C ARG A 66 19.14 1.99 -29.59
N ASN A 67 18.27 1.96 -30.59
CA ASN A 67 17.18 2.92 -30.70
C ASN A 67 16.23 2.83 -29.49
N LEU A 68 15.74 3.98 -29.04
CA LEU A 68 14.70 4.05 -28.01
C LEU A 68 13.36 3.57 -28.56
N THR A 69 12.64 2.83 -27.74
CA THR A 69 11.23 2.48 -27.98
C THR A 69 10.34 3.73 -27.90
N LEU A 70 9.11 3.64 -28.41
CA LEU A 70 8.14 4.73 -28.29
C LEU A 70 7.88 5.11 -26.82
N ALA A 71 7.75 4.12 -25.94
CA ALA A 71 7.54 4.35 -24.51
C ALA A 71 8.72 5.09 -23.86
N GLU A 72 9.95 4.74 -24.21
CA GLU A 72 11.16 5.42 -23.70
C GLU A 72 11.25 6.86 -24.21
N LYS A 73 10.90 7.12 -25.47
CA LYS A 73 10.83 8.48 -26.01
C LYS A 73 9.79 9.34 -25.30
N LEU A 74 8.59 8.78 -25.09
CA LEU A 74 7.52 9.47 -24.37
C LEU A 74 7.91 9.75 -22.92
N TRP A 75 8.50 8.76 -22.24
CA TRP A 75 9.01 8.93 -20.89
C TRP A 75 10.09 10.00 -20.82
N TYR A 76 11.09 9.94 -21.71
CA TYR A 76 12.16 10.93 -21.78
C TYR A 76 11.61 12.35 -21.96
N ASN A 77 10.76 12.55 -22.98
CA ASN A 77 10.15 13.86 -23.27
C ASN A 77 9.34 14.39 -22.09
N TYR A 78 8.69 13.50 -21.35
CA TYR A 78 7.95 13.87 -20.16
C TYR A 78 8.85 14.17 -18.95
N SER A 79 9.96 13.47 -18.77
CA SER A 79 10.75 13.52 -17.53
C SER A 79 12.00 14.40 -17.62
N ALA A 80 12.51 14.73 -18.81
CA ALA A 80 13.79 15.43 -19.01
C ALA A 80 13.88 16.82 -18.32
N ASP A 81 12.76 17.54 -18.25
CA ASP A 81 12.66 18.88 -17.66
C ASP A 81 12.21 18.87 -16.18
N LYS A 82 11.93 17.69 -15.61
CA LYS A 82 11.38 17.55 -14.26
C LYS A 82 12.45 17.16 -13.26
N SER A 83 12.29 17.60 -12.02
CA SER A 83 13.10 17.09 -10.92
C SER A 83 12.59 15.71 -10.52
N ASP A 84 13.50 14.87 -10.01
CA ASP A 84 13.13 13.55 -9.49
C ASP A 84 12.11 13.66 -8.34
N PHE A 85 12.17 14.75 -7.57
CA PHE A 85 11.18 15.05 -6.53
C PHE A 85 9.79 15.24 -7.13
N LEU A 86 9.67 15.99 -8.23
CA LEU A 86 8.39 16.18 -8.91
C LEU A 86 7.88 14.86 -9.51
N LEU A 87 8.77 14.08 -10.15
CA LEU A 87 8.42 12.78 -10.70
C LEU A 87 7.91 11.83 -9.61
N TYR A 88 8.60 11.77 -8.48
CA TYR A 88 8.19 11.01 -7.30
C TYR A 88 6.85 11.52 -6.72
N GLY A 89 6.65 12.84 -6.69
CA GLY A 89 5.41 13.48 -6.22
C GLY A 89 4.14 13.04 -6.97
N HIS A 90 4.24 12.54 -8.19
CA HIS A 90 3.08 11.98 -8.92
C HIS A 90 2.44 10.81 -8.17
N ASN A 91 3.20 10.06 -7.35
CA ASN A 91 2.65 8.97 -6.55
C ASN A 91 1.52 9.46 -5.63
N ILE A 92 1.66 10.64 -5.01
CA ILE A 92 0.61 11.25 -4.18
C ILE A 92 -0.64 11.54 -4.99
N PHE A 93 -0.48 12.10 -6.19
CA PHE A 93 -1.60 12.40 -7.08
C PHE A 93 -2.34 11.14 -7.51
N PHE A 94 -1.60 10.10 -7.95
CA PHE A 94 -2.21 8.82 -8.33
C PHE A 94 -2.90 8.16 -7.16
N LEU A 95 -2.32 8.23 -5.97
CA LEU A 95 -2.92 7.69 -4.76
C LEU A 95 -4.26 8.36 -4.43
N CYS A 96 -4.31 9.70 -4.46
CA CYS A 96 -5.55 10.46 -4.30
C CYS A 96 -6.59 10.10 -5.37
N LEU A 97 -6.16 9.95 -6.63
CA LEU A 97 -7.04 9.59 -7.74
C LEU A 97 -7.60 8.17 -7.57
N VAL A 98 -6.77 7.18 -7.27
CA VAL A 98 -7.19 5.79 -7.05
C VAL A 98 -8.19 5.73 -5.89
N PHE A 99 -7.88 6.36 -4.76
CA PHE A 99 -8.78 6.35 -3.62
C PHE A 99 -10.11 7.07 -3.91
N SER A 100 -10.10 8.10 -4.75
CA SER A 100 -11.31 8.83 -5.11
C SER A 100 -12.17 8.08 -6.12
N LEU A 101 -11.56 7.36 -7.06
CA LEU A 101 -12.26 6.77 -8.21
C LEU A 101 -12.54 5.26 -8.06
N ALA A 102 -11.60 4.48 -7.53
CA ALA A 102 -11.74 3.03 -7.46
C ALA A 102 -12.92 2.55 -6.57
N PRO A 103 -13.29 3.24 -5.48
CA PRO A 103 -14.49 2.87 -4.71
C PRO A 103 -15.81 3.26 -5.38
N LEU A 104 -15.83 4.17 -6.37
CA LEU A 104 -17.07 4.72 -6.93
C LEU A 104 -18.01 3.67 -7.55
N PRO A 105 -17.54 2.65 -8.30
CA PRO A 105 -18.42 1.59 -8.79
C PRO A 105 -19.17 0.88 -7.67
N TYR A 106 -18.50 0.56 -6.56
CA TYR A 106 -19.12 -0.09 -5.40
C TYR A 106 -20.09 0.86 -4.68
N ALA A 107 -19.71 2.14 -4.51
CA ALA A 107 -20.57 3.16 -3.92
C ALA A 107 -21.84 3.38 -4.77
N PHE A 108 -21.71 3.39 -6.09
CA PHE A 108 -22.85 3.49 -6.99
C PHE A 108 -23.79 2.30 -6.82
N ILE A 109 -23.27 1.06 -6.81
CA ILE A 109 -24.08 -0.15 -6.60
C ILE A 109 -24.84 -0.09 -5.26
N GLU A 110 -24.16 0.31 -4.18
CA GLU A 110 -24.73 0.44 -2.84
C GLU A 110 -25.87 1.48 -2.79
N LEU A 111 -25.68 2.63 -3.45
CA LEU A 111 -26.65 3.73 -3.45
C LEU A 111 -27.83 3.49 -4.43
N SER A 112 -27.59 2.82 -5.56
CA SER A 112 -28.62 2.49 -6.54
C SER A 112 -29.57 1.39 -6.06
N LYS A 113 -29.18 0.60 -5.05
CA LYS A 113 -29.99 -0.49 -4.46
C LYS A 113 -30.53 -1.47 -5.51
N PHE A 114 -29.75 -1.76 -6.55
CA PHE A 114 -30.17 -2.71 -7.58
C PHE A 114 -30.36 -4.11 -6.97
N GLU A 115 -31.58 -4.64 -7.04
CA GLU A 115 -31.95 -5.93 -6.45
C GLU A 115 -31.04 -7.06 -6.94
N TYR A 116 -30.68 -7.06 -8.23
CA TYR A 116 -29.78 -8.06 -8.80
C TYR A 116 -28.39 -8.05 -8.15
N MET A 117 -27.91 -6.90 -7.68
CA MET A 117 -26.60 -6.77 -7.05
C MET A 117 -26.61 -7.17 -5.57
N ALA A 118 -27.79 -7.23 -4.94
CA ALA A 118 -27.92 -7.60 -3.54
C ALA A 118 -27.40 -9.01 -3.23
N LYS A 119 -27.44 -9.93 -4.21
CA LYS A 119 -26.90 -11.29 -4.07
C LYS A 119 -25.37 -11.36 -3.97
N PHE A 120 -24.67 -10.30 -4.39
CA PHE A 120 -23.21 -10.20 -4.30
C PHE A 120 -22.73 -9.47 -3.04
N LYS A 121 -23.65 -8.82 -2.32
CA LYS A 121 -23.33 -8.10 -1.09
C LYS A 121 -23.07 -9.09 0.04
N VAL A 122 -21.95 -8.92 0.75
CA VAL A 122 -21.54 -9.84 1.82
C VAL A 122 -22.49 -9.74 3.02
N GLN A 123 -22.70 -8.52 3.54
CA GLN A 123 -23.64 -8.25 4.63
C GLN A 123 -24.91 -7.58 4.11
N THR A 124 -25.90 -8.37 3.69
CA THR A 124 -27.13 -7.88 3.03
C THR A 124 -28.04 -7.00 3.90
N LYS A 125 -27.92 -7.08 5.23
CA LYS A 125 -28.77 -6.34 6.17
C LYS A 125 -28.25 -4.94 6.51
N ILE A 126 -27.00 -4.65 6.18
CA ILE A 126 -26.36 -3.36 6.52
C ILE A 126 -26.27 -2.53 5.25
N ASN A 127 -26.77 -1.29 5.29
CA ASN A 127 -26.67 -0.36 4.17
C ASN A 127 -25.92 0.90 4.60
N ILE A 128 -25.04 1.39 3.74
CA ILE A 128 -24.24 2.59 3.97
C ILE A 128 -24.87 3.77 3.21
N SER A 129 -25.17 4.86 3.92
CA SER A 129 -25.74 6.06 3.29
C SER A 129 -24.68 6.89 2.57
N PHE A 130 -25.09 7.70 1.58
CA PHE A 130 -24.20 8.64 0.90
C PHE A 130 -23.49 9.59 1.89
N SER A 131 -24.21 10.09 2.89
CA SER A 131 -23.64 10.96 3.92
C SER A 131 -22.55 10.24 4.74
N GLY A 132 -22.78 8.96 5.07
CA GLY A 132 -21.79 8.11 5.74
C GLY A 132 -20.54 7.91 4.89
N MET A 133 -20.71 7.56 3.62
CA MET A 133 -19.58 7.40 2.68
C MET A 133 -18.80 8.70 2.51
N PHE A 134 -19.49 9.82 2.31
CA PHE A 134 -18.86 11.12 2.11
C PHE A 134 -18.14 11.61 3.37
N LYS A 135 -18.68 11.33 4.57
CA LYS A 135 -18.00 11.60 5.83
C LYS A 135 -16.70 10.79 5.96
N CYS A 136 -16.75 9.48 5.65
CA CYS A 136 -15.57 8.61 5.64
C CYS A 136 -14.52 9.10 4.64
N TYR A 137 -14.93 9.35 3.39
CA TYR A 137 -14.06 9.88 2.33
C TYR A 137 -13.35 11.18 2.76
N LYS A 138 -14.07 12.16 3.31
CA LYS A 138 -13.47 13.40 3.81
C LYS A 138 -12.44 13.16 4.91
N ALA A 139 -12.73 12.23 5.83
CA ALA A 139 -11.82 11.89 6.91
C ALA A 139 -10.53 11.25 6.38
N VAL A 140 -10.64 10.32 5.41
CA VAL A 140 -9.48 9.72 4.74
C VAL A 140 -8.69 10.78 3.96
N MET A 141 -9.33 11.61 3.15
CA MET A 141 -8.63 12.64 2.38
C MET A 141 -7.87 13.62 3.28
N LYS A 142 -8.44 13.95 4.45
CA LYS A 142 -7.71 14.71 5.47
C LYS A 142 -6.46 13.97 5.94
N LYS A 143 -6.53 12.65 6.21
CA LYS A 143 -5.36 11.83 6.58
C LYS A 143 -4.34 11.74 5.46
N PHE A 144 -4.77 11.68 4.20
CA PHE A 144 -3.85 11.69 3.05
C PHE A 144 -3.08 13.00 3.00
N ILE A 145 -3.74 14.14 3.22
CA ILE A 145 -3.08 15.46 3.21
C ILE A 145 -2.16 15.64 4.42
N VAL A 146 -2.58 15.24 5.63
CA VAL A 146 -1.83 15.56 6.88
C VAL A 146 -0.84 14.49 7.33
N VAL A 147 -0.98 13.25 6.83
CA VAL A 147 -0.08 12.13 7.19
C VAL A 147 0.66 11.63 5.96
N VAL A 148 -0.06 11.19 4.93
CA VAL A 148 0.56 10.50 3.78
C VAL A 148 1.37 11.46 2.90
N GLY A 149 0.86 12.66 2.65
CA GLY A 149 1.56 13.69 1.86
C GLY A 149 2.91 14.08 2.48
N PRO A 150 2.95 14.51 3.76
CA PRO A 150 4.20 14.78 4.46
C PRO A 150 5.13 13.57 4.51
N LEU A 151 4.60 12.37 4.80
CA LEU A 151 5.35 11.12 4.78
C LEU A 151 6.08 10.93 3.44
N GLN A 152 5.38 11.11 2.32
CA GLN A 152 5.94 11.01 0.98
C GLN A 152 7.02 12.07 0.73
N ILE A 153 6.72 13.35 1.00
CA ILE A 153 7.70 14.44 0.78
C ILE A 153 8.99 14.17 1.56
N ILE A 154 8.86 13.77 2.82
CA ILE A 154 9.99 13.55 3.71
C ILE A 154 10.76 12.26 3.34
N SER A 155 10.10 11.25 2.76
CA SER A 155 10.75 10.01 2.35
C SER A 155 11.57 10.13 1.06
N PHE A 156 11.51 11.25 0.34
CA PHE A 156 12.19 11.41 -0.95
C PHE A 156 13.71 11.15 -0.89
N PRO A 157 14.47 11.62 0.11
CA PRO A 157 15.91 11.32 0.17
C PRO A 157 16.20 9.85 0.43
N THR A 158 15.34 9.17 1.20
CA THR A 158 15.41 7.72 1.36
C THR A 158 15.17 7.04 0.02
N VAL A 159 14.18 7.45 -0.76
CA VAL A 159 13.90 6.94 -2.11
C VAL A 159 15.11 7.09 -3.03
N LYS A 160 15.77 8.25 -3.01
CA LYS A 160 17.03 8.50 -3.74
C LYS A 160 18.16 7.60 -3.23
N TRP A 161 18.32 7.47 -1.91
CA TRP A 161 19.36 6.67 -1.27
C TRP A 161 19.23 5.17 -1.56
N VAL A 162 18.00 4.65 -1.59
CA VAL A 162 17.68 3.27 -1.95
C VAL A 162 18.02 2.97 -3.41
N GLY A 163 17.97 3.97 -4.28
CA GLY A 163 18.27 3.82 -5.70
C GLY A 163 17.02 3.63 -6.57
N ILE A 164 15.84 4.05 -6.11
CA ILE A 164 14.66 4.13 -6.96
C ILE A 164 14.91 5.20 -8.02
N HIS A 165 14.92 4.83 -9.29
CA HIS A 165 15.41 5.68 -10.37
C HIS A 165 14.34 6.05 -11.39
N THR A 166 14.57 7.12 -12.14
CA THR A 166 13.73 7.59 -13.26
C THR A 166 14.42 7.45 -14.62
N SER A 167 15.63 6.87 -14.61
CA SER A 167 16.52 6.75 -15.76
C SER A 167 16.00 5.78 -16.82
N LEU A 168 16.47 5.95 -18.05
CA LEU A 168 16.40 4.90 -19.06
C LEU A 168 17.46 3.80 -18.81
N PRO A 169 17.28 2.58 -19.36
CA PRO A 169 16.10 2.11 -20.11
C PRO A 169 14.88 1.93 -19.20
N LEU A 170 13.69 1.94 -19.78
CA LEU A 170 12.49 1.60 -19.01
C LEU A 170 12.53 0.12 -18.58
N PRO A 171 11.99 -0.23 -17.40
CA PRO A 171 12.01 -1.61 -16.92
C PRO A 171 11.21 -2.50 -17.86
N SER A 172 11.71 -3.72 -18.08
CA SER A 172 11.00 -4.69 -18.91
C SER A 172 9.71 -5.15 -18.24
N PHE A 173 8.78 -5.72 -19.02
CA PHE A 173 7.57 -6.34 -18.47
C PHE A 173 7.89 -7.39 -17.39
N TRP A 174 8.91 -8.22 -17.61
CA TRP A 174 9.33 -9.26 -16.66
C TRP A 174 9.93 -8.67 -15.39
N GLU A 175 10.71 -7.59 -15.51
CA GLU A 175 11.25 -6.88 -14.36
C GLU A 175 10.12 -6.32 -13.48
N ILE A 176 9.19 -5.55 -14.09
CA ILE A 176 8.01 -5.02 -13.39
C ILE A 176 7.23 -6.16 -12.72
N SER A 177 6.91 -7.21 -13.47
CA SER A 177 6.08 -8.32 -12.97
C SER A 177 6.75 -9.06 -11.81
N SER A 178 8.05 -9.35 -11.92
CA SER A 178 8.81 -10.01 -10.86
C SER A 178 8.91 -9.15 -9.60
N GLN A 179 9.18 -7.85 -9.75
CA GLN A 179 9.21 -6.89 -8.64
C GLN A 179 7.85 -6.82 -7.94
N LEU A 180 6.75 -6.69 -8.69
CA LEU A 180 5.40 -6.65 -8.13
C LEU A 180 5.05 -7.92 -7.35
N VAL A 181 5.36 -9.11 -7.89
CA VAL A 181 5.14 -10.38 -7.19
C VAL A 181 5.91 -10.41 -5.86
N VAL A 182 7.19 -10.03 -5.89
CA VAL A 182 7.99 -10.00 -4.65
C VAL A 182 7.47 -8.97 -3.66
N TYR A 183 7.03 -7.79 -4.12
CA TYR A 183 6.46 -6.77 -3.26
C TYR A 183 5.18 -7.23 -2.59
N PHE A 184 4.28 -7.89 -3.32
CA PHE A 184 3.07 -8.48 -2.74
C PHE A 184 3.41 -9.53 -1.68
N LEU A 185 4.41 -10.39 -1.91
CA LEU A 185 4.79 -11.40 -0.92
C LEU A 185 5.41 -10.79 0.34
N ILE A 186 6.30 -9.80 0.19
CA ILE A 186 6.94 -9.10 1.32
C ILE A 186 5.90 -8.28 2.11
N GLU A 187 5.04 -7.56 1.40
CA GLU A 187 3.98 -6.76 2.01
C GLU A 187 3.05 -7.68 2.79
N ASP A 188 2.52 -8.73 2.18
CA ASP A 188 1.52 -9.59 2.78
C ASP A 188 2.06 -10.31 4.03
N TYR A 189 3.28 -10.85 3.96
CA TYR A 189 3.91 -11.53 5.10
C TYR A 189 4.18 -10.57 6.27
N THR A 190 4.67 -9.37 5.97
CA THR A 190 5.01 -8.37 7.00
C THR A 190 3.75 -7.76 7.59
N ASN A 191 2.77 -7.46 6.74
CA ASN A 191 1.47 -6.91 7.12
C ASN A 191 0.74 -7.90 8.05
N TYR A 192 0.71 -9.19 7.72
CA TYR A 192 0.11 -10.22 8.58
C TYR A 192 0.56 -10.11 10.05
N TRP A 193 1.87 -9.98 10.29
CA TRP A 193 2.41 -9.89 11.66
C TRP A 193 2.09 -8.56 12.34
N LEU A 194 2.19 -7.44 11.63
CA LEU A 194 1.86 -6.13 12.19
C LEU A 194 0.37 -6.00 12.47
N HIS A 195 -0.48 -6.46 11.55
CA HIS A 195 -1.93 -6.49 11.70
C HIS A 195 -2.34 -7.38 12.88
N ARG A 196 -1.76 -8.58 12.99
CA ARG A 196 -1.96 -9.45 14.16
C ARG A 196 -1.50 -8.81 15.47
N LEU A 197 -0.41 -8.05 15.45
CA LEU A 197 0.06 -7.30 16.62
C LEU A 197 -0.92 -6.18 17.00
N LEU A 198 -1.47 -5.47 16.01
CA LEU A 198 -2.49 -4.44 16.21
C LEU A 198 -3.79 -5.01 16.78
N HIS A 199 -4.08 -6.30 16.62
CA HIS A 199 -5.21 -6.97 17.27
C HIS A 199 -4.98 -7.36 18.74
N ARG A 200 -3.79 -7.13 19.30
CA ARG A 200 -3.64 -7.23 20.77
C ARG A 200 -4.39 -6.08 21.43
N LYS A 201 -4.95 -6.33 22.62
CA LYS A 201 -5.83 -5.41 23.37
C LYS A 201 -5.44 -3.93 23.25
N TRP A 202 -4.20 -3.58 23.60
CA TRP A 202 -3.72 -2.20 23.53
C TRP A 202 -3.64 -1.65 22.09
N GLY A 203 -3.11 -2.43 21.16
CA GLY A 203 -3.03 -2.03 19.75
C GLY A 203 -4.41 -1.79 19.17
N TYR A 204 -5.38 -2.63 19.52
CA TYR A 204 -6.74 -2.51 19.02
C TYR A 204 -7.39 -1.26 19.59
N GLU A 205 -7.45 -1.16 20.92
CA GLU A 205 -8.15 -0.06 21.61
C GLU A 205 -7.56 1.32 21.35
N LYS A 206 -6.27 1.42 20.96
CA LYS A 206 -5.58 2.71 20.77
C LYS A 206 -5.27 3.06 19.33
N ILE A 207 -5.12 2.08 18.45
CA ILE A 207 -4.66 2.29 17.09
C ILE A 207 -5.68 1.73 16.10
N HIS A 208 -6.03 0.45 16.23
CA HIS A 208 -6.81 -0.25 15.21
C HIS A 208 -8.34 -0.09 15.31
N TYR A 209 -8.84 0.44 16.43
CA TYR A 209 -10.27 0.59 16.67
C TYR A 209 -10.99 1.40 15.59
N MET A 210 -10.29 2.38 15.01
CA MET A 210 -10.86 3.25 13.97
C MET A 210 -11.03 2.51 12.65
N HIS A 211 -10.10 1.62 12.31
CA HIS A 211 -10.22 0.76 11.14
C HIS A 211 -11.43 -0.17 11.23
N HIS A 212 -11.66 -0.72 12.42
CA HIS A 212 -12.81 -1.57 12.74
C HIS A 212 -14.09 -0.81 13.13
N GLU A 213 -14.16 0.51 12.92
CA GLU A 213 -15.38 1.29 13.19
C GLU A 213 -16.55 0.79 12.33
N TYR A 214 -16.25 0.31 11.12
CA TYR A 214 -17.23 -0.23 10.19
C TYR A 214 -17.21 -1.76 10.19
N SER A 215 -18.08 -2.39 10.98
CA SER A 215 -18.21 -3.86 11.00
C SER A 215 -18.66 -4.48 9.68
N ALA A 216 -19.24 -3.67 8.78
CA ALA A 216 -19.39 -3.97 7.36
C ALA A 216 -18.60 -2.92 6.56
N PRO A 217 -17.36 -3.23 6.16
CA PRO A 217 -16.53 -2.30 5.43
C PRO A 217 -17.10 -2.03 4.03
N PHE A 218 -16.73 -0.87 3.49
CA PHE A 218 -17.01 -0.46 2.11
C PHE A 218 -15.75 0.17 1.52
N GLY A 219 -15.64 0.27 0.19
CA GLY A 219 -14.36 0.60 -0.46
C GLY A 219 -13.66 1.89 0.03
N PHE A 220 -14.42 2.93 0.42
CA PHE A 220 -13.84 4.16 0.98
C PHE A 220 -13.31 4.00 2.42
N ALA A 221 -13.71 2.96 3.14
CA ALA A 221 -13.25 2.64 4.49
C ALA A 221 -11.89 1.90 4.50
N ALA A 222 -11.39 1.41 3.35
CA ALA A 222 -10.13 0.66 3.29
C ALA A 222 -8.94 1.36 3.99
N PRO A 223 -8.66 2.66 3.73
CA PRO A 223 -7.63 3.41 4.47
C PRO A 223 -8.18 4.25 5.63
N TYR A 224 -9.44 4.03 6.05
CA TYR A 224 -10.02 4.75 7.18
C TYR A 224 -9.43 4.22 8.48
N ALA A 225 -8.38 4.88 8.96
CA ALA A 225 -7.62 4.38 10.09
C ALA A 225 -7.02 5.51 10.94
N HIS A 226 -6.56 5.13 12.14
CA HIS A 226 -5.78 6.02 12.98
C HIS A 226 -4.44 6.36 12.31
N TRP A 227 -3.89 7.56 12.55
CA TRP A 227 -2.66 7.99 11.87
C TRP A 227 -1.48 7.06 12.16
N ALA A 228 -1.40 6.50 13.37
CA ALA A 228 -0.35 5.56 13.75
C ALA A 228 -0.47 4.24 12.98
N GLU A 229 -1.70 3.79 12.69
CA GLU A 229 -1.92 2.59 11.87
C GLU A 229 -1.43 2.81 10.44
N ILE A 230 -1.76 3.97 9.86
CA ILE A 230 -1.29 4.35 8.51
C ILE A 230 0.24 4.27 8.42
N LEU A 231 0.96 4.70 9.46
CA LEU A 231 2.41 4.61 9.51
C LEU A 231 2.89 3.17 9.71
N ILE A 232 2.30 2.42 10.65
CA ILE A 232 2.69 1.04 10.98
C ILE A 232 2.45 0.10 9.79
N LEU A 233 1.24 0.09 9.23
CA LEU A 233 0.86 -0.73 8.07
C LEU A 233 1.37 -0.14 6.74
N GLY A 234 1.87 1.10 6.74
CA GLY A 234 2.66 1.66 5.65
C GLY A 234 4.04 1.01 5.51
N ILE A 235 4.65 0.52 6.60
CA ILE A 235 5.98 -0.11 6.57
C ILE A 235 6.03 -1.31 5.60
N PRO A 236 5.12 -2.30 5.67
CA PRO A 236 5.07 -3.41 4.70
C PRO A 236 5.04 -2.95 3.24
N THR A 237 4.30 -1.88 2.93
CA THR A 237 4.13 -1.37 1.57
C THR A 237 5.44 -0.85 0.97
N PHE A 238 6.33 -0.28 1.78
CA PHE A 238 7.62 0.25 1.32
C PHE A 238 8.78 -0.74 1.49
N LEU A 239 8.61 -1.82 2.24
CA LEU A 239 9.67 -2.78 2.51
C LEU A 239 10.17 -3.50 1.25
N GLY A 240 9.27 -3.86 0.33
CA GLY A 240 9.63 -4.44 -0.96
C GLY A 240 10.55 -3.53 -1.79
N PRO A 241 10.08 -2.31 -2.17
CA PRO A 241 10.91 -1.34 -2.88
C PRO A 241 12.18 -0.91 -2.15
N LEU A 242 12.20 -0.97 -0.80
CA LEU A 242 13.39 -0.73 0.01
C LEU A 242 14.45 -1.83 -0.18
N MET A 243 14.02 -3.09 -0.26
CA MET A 243 14.90 -4.25 -0.39
C MET A 243 15.35 -4.47 -1.85
N ILE A 244 14.46 -4.19 -2.79
CA ILE A 244 14.67 -4.36 -4.22
C ILE A 244 14.29 -3.02 -4.88
N PRO A 245 15.24 -2.11 -5.07
CA PRO A 245 14.98 -0.82 -5.72
C PRO A 245 14.44 -1.03 -7.14
N CYS A 246 13.57 -0.14 -7.59
CA CYS A 246 12.92 -0.24 -8.90
C CYS A 246 12.85 1.11 -9.63
N HIS A 247 12.41 1.08 -10.88
CA HIS A 247 12.06 2.28 -11.60
C HIS A 247 10.82 2.96 -11.00
N ILE A 248 10.74 4.29 -11.08
CA ILE A 248 9.63 5.07 -10.51
C ILE A 248 8.25 4.66 -11.07
N ILE A 249 8.20 4.22 -12.34
CA ILE A 249 6.97 3.69 -12.95
C ILE A 249 6.52 2.43 -12.21
N THR A 250 7.43 1.51 -11.89
CA THR A 250 7.09 0.31 -11.11
C THR A 250 6.62 0.69 -9.72
N LEU A 251 7.25 1.67 -9.06
CA LEU A 251 6.82 2.15 -7.75
C LEU A 251 5.39 2.72 -7.80
N CYS A 252 5.08 3.56 -8.78
CA CYS A 252 3.73 4.11 -8.97
C CYS A 252 2.71 3.00 -9.24
N LEU A 253 3.03 2.06 -10.12
CA LEU A 253 2.17 0.91 -10.42
C LEU A 253 1.94 0.04 -9.19
N TRP A 254 2.99 -0.25 -8.41
CA TRP A 254 2.92 -0.97 -7.14
C TRP A 254 1.96 -0.28 -6.17
N THR A 255 2.12 1.03 -5.95
CA THR A 255 1.24 1.78 -5.04
C THR A 255 -0.21 1.76 -5.51
N ILE A 256 -0.46 1.91 -6.81
CA ILE A 256 -1.81 1.84 -7.39
C ILE A 256 -2.43 0.47 -7.15
N LEU A 257 -1.73 -0.61 -7.53
CA LEU A 257 -2.22 -1.97 -7.41
C LEU A 257 -2.50 -2.34 -5.95
N ARG A 258 -1.59 -1.98 -5.04
CA ARG A 258 -1.78 -2.22 -3.60
C ARG A 258 -3.03 -1.54 -3.07
N HIS A 259 -3.34 -0.31 -3.48
CA HIS A 259 -4.54 0.39 -3.01
C HIS A 259 -5.82 -0.13 -3.65
N VAL A 260 -5.79 -0.46 -4.95
CA VAL A 260 -6.94 -1.11 -5.62
C VAL A 260 -7.28 -2.44 -4.94
N GLU A 261 -6.26 -3.22 -4.63
CA GLU A 261 -6.37 -4.48 -3.87
C GLU A 261 -7.07 -4.24 -2.52
N ALA A 262 -6.60 -3.29 -1.71
CA ALA A 262 -7.20 -2.96 -0.41
C ALA A 262 -8.67 -2.50 -0.54
N ILE A 263 -8.97 -1.64 -1.50
CA ILE A 263 -10.33 -1.15 -1.75
C ILE A 263 -11.26 -2.31 -2.13
N GLN A 264 -10.76 -3.25 -2.93
CA GLN A 264 -11.53 -4.41 -3.35
C GLN A 264 -11.82 -5.36 -2.19
N THR A 265 -10.84 -5.65 -1.33
CA THR A 265 -11.02 -6.50 -0.14
C THR A 265 -11.94 -5.87 0.91
N HIS A 266 -12.06 -4.54 0.94
CA HIS A 266 -13.00 -3.83 1.81
C HIS A 266 -14.32 -3.48 1.11
N SER A 267 -14.52 -3.89 -0.14
CA SER A 267 -15.63 -3.37 -0.96
C SER A 267 -17.01 -3.71 -0.41
N GLY A 268 -17.14 -4.78 0.38
CA GLY A 268 -18.42 -5.33 0.83
C GLY A 268 -19.14 -6.18 -0.23
N TYR A 269 -18.51 -6.43 -1.38
CA TYR A 269 -19.07 -7.17 -2.50
C TYR A 269 -18.16 -8.28 -2.99
N GLU A 270 -18.74 -9.46 -3.23
CA GLU A 270 -18.05 -10.62 -3.79
C GLU A 270 -18.69 -10.99 -5.14
N PHE A 271 -18.03 -10.60 -6.23
CA PHE A 271 -18.52 -10.81 -7.59
C PHE A 271 -18.01 -12.12 -8.21
N PRO A 272 -18.66 -12.64 -9.27
CA PRO A 272 -18.18 -13.80 -10.02
C PRO A 272 -16.84 -13.59 -10.71
N TRP A 273 -16.43 -12.32 -10.91
CA TRP A 273 -15.15 -11.94 -11.50
C TRP A 273 -14.14 -11.41 -10.46
N SER A 274 -14.43 -11.55 -9.16
CA SER A 274 -13.48 -11.22 -8.11
C SER A 274 -12.19 -12.05 -8.27
N PRO A 275 -11.00 -11.48 -7.96
CA PRO A 275 -9.73 -12.21 -7.99
C PRO A 275 -9.69 -13.49 -7.16
N THR A 276 -10.51 -13.60 -6.12
CA THR A 276 -10.75 -14.84 -5.34
C THR A 276 -11.08 -16.06 -6.21
N ARG A 277 -11.64 -15.85 -7.41
CA ARG A 277 -12.04 -16.91 -8.35
C ARG A 277 -10.89 -17.40 -9.22
N PHE A 278 -9.84 -16.60 -9.37
CA PHE A 278 -8.76 -16.85 -10.34
C PHE A 278 -7.39 -16.99 -9.67
N ILE A 279 -7.21 -16.40 -8.50
CA ILE A 279 -5.93 -16.34 -7.78
C ILE A 279 -6.05 -17.18 -6.50
N PRO A 280 -5.32 -18.31 -6.41
CA PRO A 280 -5.30 -19.12 -5.20
C PRO A 280 -4.91 -18.30 -3.97
N PHE A 281 -5.55 -18.62 -2.85
CA PHE A 281 -5.32 -17.99 -1.55
C PHE A 281 -5.67 -16.50 -1.46
N TYR A 282 -6.19 -15.85 -2.50
CA TYR A 282 -6.56 -14.44 -2.42
C TYR A 282 -7.64 -14.19 -1.34
N VAL A 283 -7.45 -13.19 -0.48
CA VAL A 283 -8.29 -12.89 0.70
C VAL A 283 -9.74 -12.60 0.29
N GLY A 284 -9.96 -11.69 -0.66
CA GLY A 284 -11.31 -11.34 -1.09
C GLY A 284 -12.15 -10.58 -0.07
N ALA A 285 -13.33 -10.12 -0.49
CA ALA A 285 -14.18 -9.27 0.35
C ALA A 285 -14.83 -10.07 1.49
N GLU A 286 -15.34 -11.27 1.22
CA GLU A 286 -16.02 -12.10 2.22
C GLU A 286 -15.11 -12.46 3.41
N TYR A 287 -13.83 -12.77 3.15
CA TYR A 287 -12.89 -13.16 4.20
C TYR A 287 -12.50 -12.00 5.11
N HIS A 288 -12.29 -10.83 4.53
CA HIS A 288 -11.91 -9.63 5.28
C HIS A 288 -13.12 -9.00 5.99
N ASP A 289 -14.30 -9.06 5.38
CA ASP A 289 -15.55 -8.63 6.01
C ASP A 289 -15.85 -9.43 7.30
N TYR A 290 -15.64 -10.76 7.30
CA TYR A 290 -15.75 -11.56 8.52
C TYR A 290 -14.81 -11.07 9.64
N HIS A 291 -13.60 -10.64 9.28
CA HIS A 291 -12.64 -10.09 10.24
C HIS A 291 -13.15 -8.79 10.89
N HIS A 292 -13.65 -7.85 10.07
CA HIS A 292 -14.28 -6.60 10.54
C HIS A 292 -15.54 -6.86 11.36
N TYR A 293 -16.36 -7.83 10.96
CA TYR A 293 -17.58 -8.20 11.66
C TYR A 293 -17.31 -8.67 13.10
N VAL A 294 -16.25 -9.48 13.30
CA VAL A 294 -15.84 -9.95 14.63
C VAL A 294 -15.13 -8.84 15.43
N GLY A 295 -14.46 -7.92 14.75
CA GLY A 295 -13.85 -6.73 15.34
C GLY A 295 -12.75 -7.05 16.34
N GLY A 296 -12.77 -6.40 17.51
CA GLY A 296 -11.73 -6.54 18.54
C GLY A 296 -11.63 -7.92 19.18
N GLN A 297 -12.63 -8.79 18.98
CA GLN A 297 -12.57 -10.19 19.39
C GLN A 297 -11.91 -11.09 18.34
N SER A 298 -11.58 -10.55 17.17
CA SER A 298 -11.01 -11.31 16.06
C SER A 298 -9.66 -11.89 16.46
N GLN A 299 -9.56 -13.22 16.37
CA GLN A 299 -8.33 -13.99 16.58
C GLN A 299 -7.76 -14.50 15.25
N GLY A 300 -8.22 -13.95 14.12
CA GLY A 300 -7.86 -14.48 12.82
C GLY A 300 -8.14 -13.58 11.64
N ASN A 301 -7.95 -14.15 10.45
CA ASN A 301 -8.13 -13.47 9.17
C ASN A 301 -7.24 -12.21 9.05
N PHE A 302 -5.97 -12.31 9.45
CA PHE A 302 -5.04 -11.16 9.47
C PHE A 302 -4.33 -10.93 8.13
N ALA A 303 -4.45 -11.85 7.17
CA ALA A 303 -3.85 -11.71 5.85
C ALA A 303 -4.30 -10.43 5.14
N SER A 304 -3.37 -9.81 4.42
CA SER A 304 -3.55 -8.55 3.71
C SER A 304 -4.07 -8.82 2.28
N VAL A 305 -3.40 -9.71 1.57
CA VAL A 305 -3.66 -10.07 0.17
C VAL A 305 -3.87 -11.57 0.01
N PHE A 306 -3.03 -12.40 0.66
CA PHE A 306 -3.11 -13.86 0.53
C PHE A 306 -3.23 -14.58 1.88
N THR A 307 -4.21 -15.48 1.96
CA THR A 307 -4.57 -16.28 3.14
C THR A 307 -3.52 -17.33 3.55
N TYR A 308 -2.37 -17.44 2.88
CA TYR A 308 -1.39 -18.48 3.19
C TYR A 308 -0.81 -18.32 4.60
N CYS A 309 -0.57 -17.08 5.07
CA CYS A 309 -0.12 -16.85 6.44
C CYS A 309 -1.16 -17.36 7.44
N ASP A 310 -2.43 -17.00 7.23
CA ASP A 310 -3.49 -17.46 8.12
C ASP A 310 -3.63 -18.98 8.12
N ARG A 311 -3.41 -19.62 6.97
CA ARG A 311 -3.43 -21.07 6.83
C ARG A 311 -2.27 -21.74 7.59
N ILE A 312 -1.05 -21.22 7.44
CA ILE A 312 0.17 -21.73 8.09
C ILE A 312 0.04 -21.62 9.61
N TYR A 313 -0.41 -20.46 10.10
CA TYR A 313 -0.49 -20.18 11.53
C TYR A 313 -1.84 -20.55 12.17
N GLY A 314 -2.78 -21.08 11.38
CA GLY A 314 -4.07 -21.59 11.85
C GLY A 314 -5.06 -20.49 12.27
N THR A 315 -4.87 -19.26 11.82
CA THR A 315 -5.72 -18.10 12.11
C THR A 315 -6.89 -17.96 11.11
N ASP A 316 -7.13 -18.96 10.25
CA ASP A 316 -8.31 -19.03 9.35
C ASP A 316 -9.46 -19.91 9.90
N ARG A 317 -9.27 -20.57 11.06
CA ARG A 317 -10.20 -21.60 11.57
C ARG A 317 -11.60 -21.07 11.86
N GLY A 318 -11.70 -19.89 12.48
CA GLY A 318 -12.97 -19.25 12.81
C GLY A 318 -13.81 -18.99 11.55
N TYR A 319 -13.17 -18.40 10.53
CA TYR A 319 -13.80 -18.18 9.23
C TYR A 319 -14.22 -19.48 8.55
N ARG A 320 -13.38 -20.51 8.56
CA ARG A 320 -13.75 -21.81 7.96
C ARG A 320 -14.96 -22.43 8.64
N HIS A 321 -15.05 -22.39 9.96
CA HIS A 321 -16.24 -22.88 10.68
C HIS A 321 -17.47 -22.04 10.36
N HIS A 322 -17.33 -20.71 10.33
CA HIS A 322 -18.41 -19.80 9.93
C HIS A 322 -18.93 -20.11 8.53
N LYS A 323 -18.03 -20.25 7.56
CA LYS A 323 -18.38 -20.57 6.16
C LYS A 323 -19.06 -21.94 6.02
N GLN A 324 -18.58 -22.95 6.75
CA GLN A 324 -19.25 -24.26 6.79
C GLN A 324 -20.66 -24.18 7.37
N ALA A 325 -20.87 -23.42 8.44
CA ALA A 325 -22.19 -23.21 9.03
C ALA A 325 -23.14 -22.50 8.04
N LEU A 326 -22.68 -21.44 7.38
CA LEU A 326 -23.46 -20.74 6.35
C LEU A 326 -23.82 -21.65 5.16
N ASN A 327 -22.89 -22.48 4.70
CA ASN A 327 -23.16 -23.41 3.60
C ASN A 327 -24.21 -24.47 3.98
N LYS A 328 -24.18 -24.96 5.23
CA LYS A 328 -25.21 -25.88 5.73
C LYS A 328 -26.59 -25.21 5.75
N LEU A 329 -26.68 -23.96 6.22
CA LEU A 329 -27.93 -23.20 6.24
C LEU A 329 -28.49 -22.89 4.84
N LYS A 330 -27.63 -22.72 3.83
CA LYS A 330 -28.05 -22.49 2.43
C LYS A 330 -28.44 -23.78 1.69
N GLY A 331 -27.98 -24.93 2.18
CA GLY A 331 -28.30 -26.25 1.63
C GLY A 331 -29.49 -26.94 2.31
N MET A 332 -30.00 -26.36 3.41
CA MET A 332 -31.29 -26.66 4.01
C MET A 332 -32.36 -25.77 3.37
#